data_AF-A0A973ECC6-F1
#
_entry.id   AF-A0A973ECC6-F1
#
_cell.length_a   1.000
_cell.length_b   1.000
_cell.length_c   1.000
_cell.angle_alpha   90.00
_cell.angle_beta   90.00
_cell.angle_gamma   90.00
#
_symmetry.space_group_name_H-M   'P 1'
#
loop_
_entity.id
_entity.type
_entity.pdbx_description
1 polymer ?
#
loop_
_entity_poly.entity_id
_entity_poly.type
_entity_poly.pdbx_seq_one_letter_code
_entity_poly.pdbx_strand_id
1 'polypeptide(L)' 'MDFGIHGRWAIVCAASQGLGKGCAIALAREGVNLVINSRRRETLDA' A
#
# COMPACT_ATOMS: atom_id res chain seq x y z
N MET A 1 -6.68 -10.28 -12.41
CA MET A 1 -8.03 -9.92 -12.92
C MET A 1 -7.94 -8.45 -13.31
N ASP A 2 -8.63 -7.94 -14.33
CA ASP A 2 -8.53 -6.52 -14.66
C ASP A 2 -9.52 -5.70 -13.81
N PHE A 3 -8.99 -4.84 -12.95
CA PHE A 3 -9.79 -3.95 -12.08
C PHE A 3 -9.84 -2.50 -12.59
N GLY A 4 -9.13 -2.14 -13.67
CA GLY A 4 -9.12 -0.77 -14.20
C GLY A 4 -8.48 0.28 -13.26
N ILE A 5 -7.61 -0.15 -12.36
CA ILE A 5 -6.94 0.71 -11.36
C ILE A 5 -5.44 0.93 -11.63
N HIS A 6 -4.90 0.34 -12.70
CA HIS A 6 -3.50 0.51 -13.06
C HIS A 6 -3.12 2.00 -13.22
N GLY A 7 -1.98 2.39 -12.65
CA GLY A 7 -1.47 3.77 -12.69
C GLY A 7 -2.21 4.77 -11.80
N ARG A 8 -3.32 4.39 -11.16
CA ARG A 8 -4.01 5.26 -10.19
C ARG A 8 -3.17 5.43 -8.92
N TRP A 9 -3.47 6.47 -8.14
CA TRP A 9 -2.88 6.71 -6.83
C TRP A 9 -3.80 6.22 -5.71
N ALA A 10 -3.22 5.58 -4.68
CA ALA A 10 -3.93 5.20 -3.46
C ALA A 10 -3.10 5.53 -2.22
N ILE A 11 -3.81 5.90 -1.14
CA ILE A 11 -3.23 6.03 0.20
C ILE A 11 -3.68 4.86 1.07
N VAL A 12 -2.72 4.19 1.72
CA VAL A 12 -3.01 3.11 2.68
C VAL A 12 -2.46 3.48 4.05
N CYS A 13 -3.37 3.77 4.99
CA CYS A 13 -3.02 4.11 6.35
C CYS A 13 -2.64 2.87 7.17
N ALA A 14 -1.72 3.05 8.12
CA ALA A 14 -1.21 1.98 8.99
C ALA A 14 -0.62 0.78 8.23
N ALA A 15 0.05 1.03 7.10
CA ALA A 15 0.51 -0.03 6.19
C ALA A 15 1.92 -0.58 6.48
N SER A 16 2.53 -0.21 7.61
CA SER A 16 3.83 -0.76 8.03
C SER A 16 3.83 -2.28 8.27
N GLN A 17 2.68 -2.87 8.62
CA GLN A 17 2.57 -4.28 9.00
C GLN A 17 1.13 -4.79 8.89
N GLY A 18 0.95 -6.10 9.06
CA GLY A 18 -0.37 -6.74 9.12
C GLY A 18 -1.23 -6.52 7.86
N LEU A 19 -2.53 -6.35 8.07
CA LEU A 19 -3.50 -6.20 6.98
C LEU A 19 -3.25 -4.96 6.12
N GLY A 20 -2.84 -3.84 6.72
CA GLY A 20 -2.51 -2.62 5.97
C GLY A 20 -1.38 -2.86 4.96
N LYS A 21 -0.31 -3.58 5.37
CA LYS A 21 0.79 -3.99 4.48
C LYS A 21 0.28 -4.93 3.38
N GLY A 22 -0.58 -5.88 3.74
CA GLY A 22 -1.22 -6.80 2.79
C GLY A 22 -2.02 -6.07 1.71
N CYS A 23 -2.86 -5.10 2.10
CA CYS A 23 -3.64 -4.29 1.18
C CYS A 23 -2.75 -3.45 0.26
N ALA A 24 -1.71 -2.81 0.80
CA ALA A 24 -0.75 -2.05 -0.01
C ALA A 24 -0.05 -2.94 -1.04
N ILE A 25 0.40 -4.14 -0.65
CA ILE A 25 1.02 -5.11 -1.57
C ILE A 25 0.04 -5.55 -2.67
N ALA A 26 -1.22 -5.82 -2.31
CA ALA A 26 -2.24 -6.21 -3.29
C ALA A 26 -2.47 -5.09 -4.33
N LEU A 27 -2.60 -3.85 -3.90
CA LEU A 27 -2.75 -2.69 -4.79
C LEU A 27 -1.50 -2.48 -5.67
N ALA A 28 -0.31 -2.63 -5.10
CA ALA A 28 0.95 -2.54 -5.86
C ALA A 28 1.02 -3.57 -6.99
N ARG A 29 0.55 -4.80 -6.73
CA ARG A 29 0.50 -5.88 -7.75
C ARG A 29 -0.43 -5.56 -8.91
N GLU A 30 -1.47 -4.77 -8.67
CA GLU A 30 -2.37 -4.26 -9.72
C GLU A 30 -1.80 -3.00 -10.42
N GLY A 31 -0.59 -2.57 -10.08
CA GLY A 31 0.11 -1.42 -10.68
C GLY A 31 -0.37 -0.07 -10.19
N VAL A 32 -0.94 0.00 -8.99
CA VAL A 32 -1.34 1.24 -8.33
C VAL A 32 -0.11 1.93 -7.71
N ASN A 33 0.00 3.24 -7.91
CA ASN A 33 0.98 4.09 -7.22
C ASN A 33 0.53 4.31 -5.76
N LEU A 34 1.46 4.14 -4.81
CA LEU A 34 1.10 4.10 -3.39
C LEU A 34 1.75 5.21 -2.57
N VAL A 35 0.96 5.77 -1.66
CA VAL A 35 1.42 6.50 -0.49
C VAL A 35 1.03 5.69 0.75
N ILE A 36 1.98 5.43 1.64
CA ILE A 36 1.70 4.72 2.88
C ILE A 36 2.15 5.54 4.09
N ASN A 37 1.49 5.33 5.22
CA ASN A 37 1.88 5.94 6.48
C ASN A 37 1.81 4.94 7.65
N SER A 38 2.57 5.25 8.69
CA SER A 38 2.47 4.62 10.02
C SER A 38 3.10 5.53 11.07
N ARG A 39 2.80 5.27 12.34
CA ARG A 39 3.29 6.09 13.47
C ARG A 39 4.77 5.88 13.77
N ARG A 40 5.29 4.67 13.55
CA ARG A 40 6.68 4.29 13.85
C ARG A 40 7.47 4.24 12.56
N ARG A 41 8.61 4.94 12.53
CA ARG A 41 9.49 5.04 11.36
C ARG A 41 10.20 3.72 11.10
N GLU A 42 10.62 3.04 12.16
CA GLU A 42 11.38 1.78 12.08
C GLU A 42 10.57 0.70 11.35
N THR A 43 9.28 0.61 11.62
CA THR A 43 8.40 -0.37 10.95
C THR A 43 7.94 0.08 9.56
N LEU A 44 8.02 1.38 9.25
CA LEU A 44 7.64 1.91 7.95
C LEU A 44 8.73 1.66 6.90
N ASP A 45 9.98 1.82 7.31
CA ASP A 45 11.16 1.74 6.45
C ASP A 45 11.74 0.30 6.37
N ALA A 46 11.10 -0.67 7.05
CA ALA A 46 11.50 -2.09 7.09
C ALA A 46 10.81 -2.97 6.04
#